data_AF-A0A5J4QZC5-F1
#
_entry.id   AF-A0A5J4QZC5-F1
#
_cell.length_a   1.000
_cell.length_b   1.000
_cell.length_c   1.000
_cell.angle_alpha   90.00
_cell.angle_beta   90.00
_cell.angle_gamma   90.00
#
_symmetry.space_group_name_H-M   'P 1'
#
loop_
_entity.id
_entity.type
_entity.pdbx_description
1 polymer ?
#
loop_
_entity_poly.entity_id
_entity_poly.type
_entity_poly.pdbx_seq_one_letter_code
_entity_poly.pdbx_strand_id
1 'polypeptide(L)'
;MAYNKRTHLQTNMDAIRTAFILGREHRKPSEREQTLLREYSGFGGLKCILNPTQTELDTAYWSKSEMELYPLVSELHQLIREHSTNEQEYRRYFGSLKSSILTAFYTPPQVVQAIADTLNDNGILPARFLDPSAGNGAFATAFKQKFPQSETLCFEKDLITGKILSHLHPQAKIHICGFEEIENHPSNRFDVISSNIPFGDVAVFDTDFSRSNEPVHRQASRAIHNYFFIKGVDMLREGGILAFITSQGVMDSSTAEPVREWLMNNANLVSAVRLPNNLFTDTAGTEVGSDLIVLQKQ
;
A
#
# COMPACT_ATOMS: atom_id res chain seq x y z
N MET A 1 -12.13 -2.48 -20.66
CA MET A 1 -13.53 -2.86 -20.38
C MET A 1 -14.00 -1.99 -19.22
N ALA A 2 -15.25 -1.55 -19.20
CA ALA A 2 -15.74 -0.67 -18.12
C ALA A 2 -15.65 -1.37 -16.75
N TYR A 3 -15.24 -0.64 -15.71
CA TYR A 3 -15.12 -1.11 -14.33
C TYR A 3 -16.47 -1.62 -13.80
N ASN A 4 -16.60 -2.93 -13.59
CA ASN A 4 -17.83 -3.55 -13.07
C ASN A 4 -17.74 -3.70 -11.54
N LYS A 5 -18.42 -2.79 -10.82
CA LYS A 5 -18.44 -2.75 -9.35
C LYS A 5 -18.88 -4.06 -8.71
N ARG A 6 -19.88 -4.74 -9.29
CA ARG A 6 -20.43 -5.99 -8.74
C ARG A 6 -19.41 -7.12 -8.82
N THR A 7 -18.78 -7.28 -9.98
CA THR A 7 -17.72 -8.29 -10.18
C THR A 7 -16.52 -8.00 -9.30
N HIS A 8 -16.07 -6.75 -9.22
CA HIS A 8 -14.96 -6.34 -8.35
C HIS A 8 -15.22 -6.66 -6.88
N LEU A 9 -16.42 -6.35 -6.38
CA LEU A 9 -16.84 -6.64 -5.02
C LEU A 9 -16.84 -8.16 -4.74
N GLN A 10 -17.39 -8.96 -5.65
CA GLN A 10 -17.42 -10.41 -5.52
C GLN A 10 -16.00 -11.00 -5.49
N THR A 11 -15.15 -10.59 -6.43
CA THR A 11 -13.75 -11.03 -6.51
C THR A 11 -12.99 -10.75 -5.22
N ASN A 12 -13.14 -9.54 -4.66
CA ASN A 12 -12.54 -9.21 -3.38
C ASN A 12 -13.09 -10.07 -2.24
N MET A 13 -14.41 -10.29 -2.18
CA MET A 13 -15.02 -11.13 -1.15
C MET A 13 -14.52 -12.57 -1.21
N ASP A 14 -14.34 -13.13 -2.40
CA ASP A 14 -13.81 -14.49 -2.59
C ASP A 14 -12.36 -14.59 -2.08
N ALA A 15 -11.53 -13.58 -2.35
CA ALA A 15 -10.17 -13.49 -1.83
C ALA A 15 -10.14 -13.36 -0.30
N ILE A 16 -11.00 -12.50 0.27
CA ILE A 16 -11.10 -12.29 1.72
C ILE A 16 -11.54 -13.57 2.43
N ARG A 17 -12.58 -14.24 1.90
CA ARG A 17 -13.06 -15.53 2.42
C ARG A 17 -11.95 -16.57 2.40
N THR A 18 -11.23 -16.66 1.29
CA THR A 18 -10.08 -17.56 1.14
C THR A 18 -8.99 -17.25 2.18
N ALA A 19 -8.61 -15.99 2.36
CA ALA A 19 -7.59 -15.59 3.31
C ALA A 19 -7.97 -15.92 4.77
N PHE A 20 -9.25 -15.74 5.13
CA PHE A 20 -9.73 -16.11 6.46
C PHE A 20 -9.73 -17.62 6.69
N ILE A 21 -10.19 -18.41 5.71
CA ILE A 21 -10.16 -19.88 5.79
C ILE A 21 -8.73 -20.37 5.99
N LEU A 22 -7.78 -19.89 5.17
CA LEU A 22 -6.37 -20.25 5.27
C LEU A 22 -5.76 -19.85 6.62
N GLY A 23 -6.13 -18.68 7.13
CA GLY A 23 -5.69 -18.20 8.44
C GLY A 23 -6.18 -19.09 9.58
N ARG A 24 -7.43 -19.55 9.52
CA ARG A 24 -8.03 -20.47 10.50
C ARG A 24 -7.43 -21.88 10.43
N GLU A 25 -7.15 -22.35 9.22
CA GLU A 25 -6.62 -23.71 8.98
C GLU A 25 -5.10 -23.79 9.12
N HIS A 26 -4.41 -22.65 9.31
CA HIS A 26 -2.96 -22.57 9.45
C HIS A 26 -2.19 -23.29 8.33
N ARG A 27 -2.69 -23.20 7.08
CA ARG A 27 -2.09 -23.88 5.93
C ARG A 27 -1.76 -22.92 4.79
N LYS A 28 -0.92 -23.40 3.88
CA LYS A 28 -0.58 -22.69 2.64
C LYS A 28 -1.74 -22.78 1.62
N PRO A 29 -1.92 -21.75 0.78
CA PRO A 29 -2.91 -21.78 -0.29
C PRO A 29 -2.53 -22.79 -1.39
N SER A 30 -3.54 -23.52 -1.88
CA SER A 30 -3.46 -24.27 -3.13
C SER A 30 -3.30 -23.32 -4.34
N GLU A 31 -2.94 -23.85 -5.51
CA GLU A 31 -2.81 -23.02 -6.73
C GLU A 31 -4.09 -22.24 -7.06
N ARG A 32 -5.26 -22.88 -6.92
CA ARG A 32 -6.56 -22.23 -7.13
C ARG A 32 -6.79 -21.09 -6.12
N GLU A 33 -6.47 -21.32 -4.86
CA GLU A 33 -6.62 -20.28 -3.81
C GLU A 33 -5.61 -19.15 -4.02
N GLN A 34 -4.39 -19.44 -4.49
CA GLN A 34 -3.44 -18.40 -4.87
C GLN A 34 -3.97 -17.52 -5.99
N THR A 35 -4.61 -18.10 -7.01
CA THR A 35 -5.26 -17.31 -8.06
C THR A 35 -6.33 -16.41 -7.48
N LEU A 36 -7.23 -16.92 -6.62
CA LEU A 36 -8.27 -16.10 -5.99
C LEU A 36 -7.67 -14.93 -5.17
N LEU A 37 -6.61 -15.19 -4.41
CA LEU A 37 -5.94 -14.16 -3.61
C LEU A 37 -5.29 -13.08 -4.48
N ARG A 38 -4.73 -13.43 -5.65
CA ARG A 38 -4.08 -12.47 -6.57
C ARG A 38 -5.07 -11.52 -7.25
N GLU A 39 -6.33 -11.94 -7.39
CA GLU A 39 -7.37 -11.09 -7.96
C GLU A 39 -7.86 -10.00 -6.98
N TYR A 40 -7.43 -10.05 -5.71
CA TYR A 40 -7.73 -9.01 -4.74
C TYR A 40 -7.09 -7.67 -5.17
N SER A 41 -7.93 -6.66 -5.28
CA SER A 41 -7.56 -5.31 -5.72
C SER A 41 -8.25 -4.22 -4.90
N GLY A 42 -8.59 -4.53 -3.64
CA GLY A 42 -9.08 -3.58 -2.65
C GLY A 42 -10.35 -2.84 -3.05
N PHE A 43 -10.75 -1.84 -2.25
CA PHE A 43 -12.07 -1.21 -2.34
C PHE A 43 -12.03 0.27 -2.75
N GLY A 44 -10.92 0.78 -3.29
CA GLY A 44 -10.75 2.21 -3.62
C GLY A 44 -11.86 2.79 -4.51
N GLY A 45 -12.33 2.01 -5.50
CA GLY A 45 -13.45 2.38 -6.38
C GLY A 45 -14.85 2.05 -5.84
N LEU A 46 -14.94 1.40 -4.67
CA LEU A 46 -16.18 0.85 -4.10
C LEU A 46 -16.59 1.58 -2.82
N LYS A 47 -16.76 2.91 -2.89
CA LYS A 47 -17.18 3.73 -1.73
C LYS A 47 -18.50 3.24 -1.09
N CYS A 48 -19.35 2.52 -1.82
CA CYS A 48 -20.57 1.90 -1.31
C CYS A 48 -20.33 0.96 -0.12
N ILE A 49 -19.13 0.39 0.04
CA ILE A 49 -18.84 -0.44 1.22
C ILE A 49 -18.83 0.37 2.53
N LEU A 50 -18.80 1.70 2.48
CA LEU A 50 -18.93 2.55 3.66
C LEU A 50 -20.37 2.68 4.17
N ASN A 51 -21.35 2.33 3.33
CA ASN A 51 -22.75 2.49 3.64
C ASN A 51 -23.24 1.40 4.62
N PRO A 52 -24.16 1.73 5.53
CA PRO A 52 -24.72 0.75 6.45
C PRO A 52 -25.60 -0.28 5.72
N THR A 53 -25.70 -1.50 6.28
CA THR A 53 -26.43 -2.66 5.71
C THR A 53 -27.05 -3.57 6.78
N GLN A 54 -27.29 -3.04 7.98
CA GLN A 54 -27.79 -3.82 9.13
C GLN A 54 -29.31 -3.90 9.17
N THR A 55 -30.01 -2.88 8.68
CA THR A 55 -31.47 -2.78 8.73
C THR A 55 -32.06 -2.38 7.38
N GLU A 56 -33.34 -2.66 7.16
CA GLU A 56 -34.06 -2.22 5.95
C GLU A 56 -34.08 -0.69 5.82
N LEU A 57 -34.06 0.03 6.94
CA LEU A 57 -33.96 1.49 6.96
C LEU A 57 -32.64 2.00 6.39
N ASP A 58 -31.58 1.18 6.40
CA ASP A 58 -30.28 1.58 5.89
C ASP A 58 -30.27 1.80 4.38
N THR A 59 -31.27 1.26 3.65
CA THR A 59 -31.47 1.51 2.22
C THR A 59 -31.61 2.99 1.88
N ALA A 60 -31.97 3.84 2.84
CA ALA A 60 -31.99 5.30 2.69
C ALA A 60 -30.61 5.93 2.44
N TYR A 61 -29.52 5.26 2.86
CA TYR A 61 -28.14 5.72 2.64
C TYR A 61 -27.56 5.28 1.29
N TRP A 62 -28.33 4.55 0.49
CA TRP A 62 -27.88 3.97 -0.76
C TRP A 62 -28.41 4.74 -1.98
N SER A 63 -27.55 4.95 -2.96
CA SER A 63 -27.97 5.51 -4.24
C SER A 63 -28.78 4.47 -5.02
N LYS A 64 -29.81 4.91 -5.78
CA LYS A 64 -30.62 4.00 -6.61
C LYS A 64 -29.77 3.16 -7.57
N SER A 65 -28.69 3.73 -8.08
CA SER A 65 -27.72 3.06 -8.98
C SER A 65 -26.88 1.99 -8.30
N GLU A 66 -26.74 2.02 -6.97
CA GLU A 66 -25.89 1.08 -6.21
C GLU A 66 -26.71 0.12 -5.35
N MET A 67 -28.05 0.24 -5.34
CA MET A 67 -28.93 -0.66 -4.59
C MET A 67 -28.73 -2.14 -4.93
N GLU A 68 -28.32 -2.45 -6.15
CA GLU A 68 -27.97 -3.83 -6.54
C GLU A 68 -26.75 -4.41 -5.80
N LEU A 69 -25.90 -3.55 -5.23
CA LEU A 69 -24.71 -3.93 -4.46
C LEU A 69 -25.00 -4.09 -2.96
N TYR A 70 -26.16 -3.62 -2.48
CA TYR A 70 -26.55 -3.73 -1.07
C TYR A 70 -26.43 -5.17 -0.53
N PRO A 71 -26.94 -6.21 -1.21
CA PRO A 71 -26.84 -7.58 -0.71
C PRO A 71 -25.39 -8.06 -0.58
N LEU A 72 -24.52 -7.68 -1.53
CA LEU A 72 -23.11 -8.06 -1.51
C LEU A 72 -22.33 -7.35 -0.40
N VAL A 73 -22.63 -6.08 -0.13
CA VAL A 73 -22.00 -5.37 0.99
C VAL A 73 -22.49 -5.91 2.32
N SER A 74 -23.77 -6.27 2.44
CA SER A 74 -24.29 -6.96 3.63
C SER A 74 -23.58 -8.31 3.85
N GLU A 75 -23.38 -9.09 2.78
CA GLU A 75 -22.62 -10.35 2.84
C GLU A 75 -21.15 -10.11 3.23
N LEU A 76 -20.50 -9.03 2.74
CA LEU A 76 -19.14 -8.68 3.16
C LEU A 76 -19.07 -8.39 4.67
N HIS A 77 -20.03 -7.65 5.22
CA HIS A 77 -20.14 -7.42 6.65
C HIS A 77 -20.31 -8.72 7.44
N GLN A 78 -21.18 -9.61 6.96
CA GLN A 78 -21.40 -10.92 7.57
C GLN A 78 -20.13 -11.77 7.52
N LEU A 79 -19.46 -11.85 6.36
CA LEU A 79 -18.23 -12.59 6.16
C LEU A 79 -17.15 -12.17 7.16
N ILE A 80 -16.90 -10.86 7.31
CA ILE A 80 -15.90 -10.36 8.25
C ILE A 80 -16.33 -10.66 9.69
N ARG A 81 -17.62 -10.52 10.02
CA ARG A 81 -18.14 -10.78 11.38
C ARG A 81 -18.03 -12.25 11.77
N GLU A 82 -18.35 -13.18 10.86
CA GLU A 82 -18.23 -14.64 11.07
C GLU A 82 -16.78 -15.09 11.30
N HIS A 83 -15.82 -14.35 10.73
CA HIS A 83 -14.39 -14.61 10.90
C HIS A 83 -13.73 -13.71 11.95
N SER A 84 -14.52 -12.95 12.71
CA SER A 84 -14.06 -12.16 13.85
C SER A 84 -14.43 -12.85 15.16
N THR A 85 -13.53 -12.83 16.13
CA THR A 85 -13.77 -13.41 17.47
C THR A 85 -14.80 -12.64 18.29
N ASN A 86 -14.95 -11.34 18.04
CA ASN A 86 -15.89 -10.46 18.72
C ASN A 86 -16.14 -9.18 17.90
N GLU A 87 -17.09 -8.36 18.36
CA GLU A 87 -17.44 -7.08 17.72
C GLU A 87 -16.28 -6.08 17.66
N GLN A 88 -15.33 -6.12 18.60
CA GLN A 88 -14.17 -5.22 18.58
C GLN A 88 -13.23 -5.59 17.43
N GLU A 89 -12.96 -6.87 17.20
CA GLU A 89 -12.15 -7.33 16.08
C GLU A 89 -12.82 -7.04 14.74
N TYR A 90 -14.12 -7.28 14.62
CA TYR A 90 -14.90 -6.90 13.45
C TYR A 90 -14.77 -5.39 13.15
N ARG A 91 -14.93 -4.54 14.17
CA ARG A 91 -14.75 -3.08 14.03
C ARG A 91 -13.32 -2.71 13.61
N ARG A 92 -12.30 -3.45 14.05
CA ARG A 92 -10.91 -3.24 13.65
C ARG A 92 -10.70 -3.59 12.17
N TYR A 93 -11.13 -4.76 11.71
CA TYR A 93 -11.04 -5.13 10.28
C TYR A 93 -11.79 -4.14 9.40
N PHE A 94 -13.01 -3.80 9.77
CA PHE A 94 -13.80 -2.87 8.97
C PHE A 94 -13.22 -1.46 9.03
N GLY A 95 -12.72 -1.03 10.19
CA GLY A 95 -12.02 0.25 10.34
C GLY A 95 -10.78 0.34 9.45
N SER A 96 -9.97 -0.71 9.35
CA SER A 96 -8.80 -0.73 8.48
C SER A 96 -9.18 -0.66 7.00
N LEU A 97 -10.22 -1.40 6.58
CA LEU A 97 -10.75 -1.31 5.21
C LEU A 97 -11.22 0.11 4.88
N LYS A 98 -11.95 0.77 5.79
CA LYS A 98 -12.41 2.15 5.59
C LYS A 98 -11.25 3.11 5.35
N SER A 99 -10.18 2.99 6.13
CA SER A 99 -8.98 3.80 5.96
C SER A 99 -8.28 3.53 4.63
N SER A 100 -8.24 2.27 4.20
CA SER A 100 -7.59 1.84 2.95
C SER A 100 -8.31 2.34 1.68
N ILE A 101 -9.65 2.42 1.67
CA ILE A 101 -10.43 2.90 0.50
C ILE A 101 -9.93 4.26 -0.01
N LEU A 102 -9.52 5.15 0.89
CA LEU A 102 -9.12 6.50 0.52
C LEU A 102 -7.72 6.56 -0.11
N THR A 103 -6.91 5.50 0.02
CA THR A 103 -5.49 5.51 -0.35
C THR A 103 -5.04 4.29 -1.16
N ALA A 104 -5.90 3.30 -1.39
CA ALA A 104 -5.57 2.07 -2.11
C ALA A 104 -5.57 2.30 -3.63
N PHE A 105 -4.45 2.79 -4.16
CA PHE A 105 -4.19 2.89 -5.59
C PHE A 105 -3.19 1.80 -6.01
N TYR A 106 -3.66 0.79 -6.74
CA TYR A 106 -2.81 -0.33 -7.15
C TYR A 106 -1.99 0.02 -8.39
N THR A 107 -0.67 -0.18 -8.29
CA THR A 107 0.28 0.08 -9.37
C THR A 107 0.18 -0.99 -10.45
N PRO A 108 0.10 -0.62 -11.74
CA PRO A 108 0.16 -1.59 -12.83
C PRO A 108 1.45 -2.43 -12.75
N PRO A 109 1.37 -3.77 -12.87
CA PRO A 109 2.53 -4.66 -12.74
C PRO A 109 3.68 -4.30 -13.70
N GLN A 110 3.36 -3.78 -14.90
CA GLN A 110 4.35 -3.38 -15.90
C GLN A 110 5.25 -2.23 -15.42
N VAL A 111 4.69 -1.28 -14.66
CA VAL A 111 5.48 -0.16 -14.10
C VAL A 111 6.45 -0.68 -13.06
N VAL A 112 5.96 -1.55 -12.16
CA VAL A 112 6.77 -2.14 -11.10
C VAL A 112 7.89 -3.00 -11.68
N GLN A 113 7.57 -3.81 -12.70
CA GLN A 113 8.55 -4.63 -13.41
C GLN A 113 9.61 -3.77 -14.08
N ALA A 114 9.23 -2.67 -14.74
CA ALA A 114 10.18 -1.74 -15.35
C ALA A 114 11.14 -1.13 -14.32
N ILE A 115 10.67 -0.80 -13.11
CA ILE A 115 11.53 -0.33 -12.02
C ILE A 115 12.55 -1.41 -11.63
N ALA A 116 12.09 -2.63 -11.36
CA ALA A 116 12.98 -3.74 -10.97
C ALA A 116 14.00 -4.10 -12.06
N ASP A 117 13.58 -4.12 -13.33
CA ASP A 117 14.44 -4.37 -14.48
C ASP A 117 15.48 -3.26 -14.65
N THR A 118 15.08 -1.99 -14.56
CA THR A 118 15.99 -0.85 -14.67
C THR A 118 17.08 -0.89 -13.59
N LEU A 119 16.73 -1.24 -12.34
CA LEU A 119 17.72 -1.37 -11.28
C LEU A 119 18.74 -2.49 -11.60
N ASN A 120 18.25 -3.66 -12.01
CA ASN A 120 19.11 -4.77 -12.39
C ASN A 120 20.04 -4.42 -13.56
N ASP A 121 19.51 -3.77 -14.60
CA ASP A 121 20.24 -3.46 -15.83
C ASP A 121 21.36 -2.42 -15.57
N ASN A 122 21.23 -1.64 -14.49
CA ASN A 122 22.25 -0.72 -14.00
C ASN A 122 23.14 -1.35 -12.91
N GLY A 123 23.10 -2.68 -12.73
CA GLY A 123 23.96 -3.41 -11.80
C GLY A 123 23.57 -3.27 -10.31
N ILE A 124 22.38 -2.77 -10.01
CA ILE A 124 21.87 -2.65 -8.64
C ILE A 124 21.22 -3.98 -8.26
N LEU A 125 21.93 -4.76 -7.44
CA LEU A 125 21.51 -6.08 -6.98
C LEU A 125 21.22 -6.04 -5.47
N PRO A 126 19.98 -5.71 -5.05
CA PRO A 126 19.66 -5.56 -3.64
C PRO A 126 19.73 -6.89 -2.89
N ALA A 127 20.46 -6.93 -1.78
CA ALA A 127 20.39 -8.01 -0.81
C ALA A 127 19.20 -7.81 0.14
N ARG A 128 18.82 -6.55 0.42
CA ARG A 128 17.69 -6.17 1.27
C ARG A 128 16.78 -5.18 0.57
N PHE A 129 15.55 -5.61 0.33
CA PHE A 129 14.49 -4.82 -0.27
C PHE A 129 13.39 -4.52 0.76
N LEU A 130 12.91 -3.27 0.80
CA LEU A 130 11.78 -2.84 1.63
C LEU A 130 10.67 -2.25 0.75
N ASP A 131 9.46 -2.73 1.00
CA ASP A 131 8.21 -2.15 0.51
C ASP A 131 7.39 -1.63 1.71
N PRO A 132 7.42 -0.31 2.01
CA PRO A 132 6.78 0.24 3.20
C PRO A 132 5.25 0.38 3.11
N SER A 133 4.64 0.12 1.95
CA SER A 133 3.18 0.21 1.75
C SER A 133 2.74 -0.79 0.69
N ALA A 134 2.90 -2.07 1.01
CA ALA A 134 2.96 -3.13 0.02
C ALA A 134 1.65 -3.43 -0.70
N GLY A 135 0.50 -3.08 -0.12
CA GLY A 135 -0.80 -3.39 -0.70
C GLY A 135 -0.93 -4.88 -0.99
N ASN A 136 -1.21 -5.22 -2.24
CA ASN A 136 -1.31 -6.61 -2.70
C ASN A 136 0.05 -7.26 -3.04
N GLY A 137 1.16 -6.56 -2.86
CA GLY A 137 2.51 -7.12 -3.03
C GLY A 137 3.06 -7.01 -4.45
N ALA A 138 2.61 -6.05 -5.25
CA ALA A 138 3.12 -5.87 -6.62
C ALA A 138 4.66 -5.69 -6.65
N PHE A 139 5.22 -4.83 -5.79
CA PHE A 139 6.66 -4.63 -5.68
C PHE A 139 7.36 -5.87 -5.10
N ALA A 140 6.82 -6.45 -4.02
CA ALA A 140 7.35 -7.71 -3.48
C ALA A 140 7.42 -8.83 -4.53
N THR A 141 6.42 -8.94 -5.41
CA THR A 141 6.38 -9.91 -6.52
C THR A 141 7.51 -9.65 -7.50
N ALA A 142 7.56 -8.44 -8.08
CA ALA A 142 8.53 -8.10 -9.13
C ALA A 142 9.98 -8.19 -8.62
N PHE A 143 10.25 -7.64 -7.43
CA PHE A 143 11.58 -7.71 -6.83
C PHE A 143 11.97 -9.12 -6.47
N LYS A 144 11.06 -9.97 -5.96
CA LYS A 144 11.42 -11.37 -5.66
C LYS A 144 11.67 -12.19 -6.91
N GLN A 145 10.94 -11.92 -8.00
CA GLN A 145 11.19 -12.55 -9.30
C GLN A 145 12.56 -12.15 -9.87
N LYS A 146 12.90 -10.86 -9.81
CA LYS A 146 14.17 -10.35 -10.34
C LYS A 146 15.37 -10.67 -9.44
N PHE A 147 15.18 -10.66 -8.12
CA PHE A 147 16.21 -10.86 -7.10
C PHE A 147 15.80 -11.98 -6.12
N PRO A 148 15.82 -13.26 -6.53
CA PRO A 148 15.32 -14.37 -5.70
C PRO A 148 16.01 -14.53 -4.34
N GLN A 149 17.24 -14.06 -4.22
CA GLN A 149 18.05 -14.14 -2.99
C GLN A 149 17.86 -12.96 -2.04
N SER A 150 17.13 -11.89 -2.44
CA SER A 150 16.94 -10.73 -1.58
C SER A 150 16.05 -11.06 -0.37
N GLU A 151 16.43 -10.54 0.80
CA GLU A 151 15.55 -10.38 1.95
C GLU A 151 14.49 -9.32 1.59
N THR A 152 13.22 -9.70 1.63
CA THR A 152 12.09 -8.80 1.33
C THR A 152 11.32 -8.52 2.60
N LEU A 153 11.25 -7.25 3.00
CA LEU A 153 10.45 -6.76 4.11
C LEU A 153 9.29 -5.93 3.56
N CYS A 154 8.08 -6.19 4.03
CA CYS A 154 6.89 -5.45 3.59
C CYS A 154 6.07 -4.98 4.79
N PHE A 155 5.53 -3.76 4.70
CA PHE A 155 4.55 -3.23 5.64
C PHE A 155 3.21 -3.02 4.91
N GLU A 156 2.12 -3.43 5.54
CA GLU A 156 0.77 -3.16 5.08
C GLU A 156 -0.14 -2.85 6.27
N LYS A 157 -0.76 -1.67 6.26
CA LYS A 157 -1.53 -1.16 7.40
C LYS A 157 -2.95 -1.72 7.43
N ASP A 158 -3.53 -2.07 6.28
CA ASP A 158 -4.83 -2.73 6.24
C ASP A 158 -4.74 -4.19 6.67
N LEU A 159 -5.53 -4.56 7.67
CA LEU A 159 -5.44 -5.86 8.31
C LEU A 159 -5.80 -7.02 7.37
N ILE A 160 -6.78 -6.81 6.49
CA ILE A 160 -7.25 -7.83 5.54
C ILE A 160 -6.27 -7.96 4.38
N THR A 161 -5.85 -6.83 3.81
CA THR A 161 -4.86 -6.77 2.73
C THR A 161 -3.54 -7.39 3.18
N GLY A 162 -3.06 -7.08 4.40
CA GLY A 162 -1.85 -7.69 4.97
C GLY A 162 -1.97 -9.20 5.18
N LYS A 163 -3.16 -9.73 5.51
CA LYS A 163 -3.40 -11.18 5.58
C LYS A 163 -3.32 -11.83 4.20
N ILE A 164 -3.95 -11.23 3.19
CA ILE A 164 -3.88 -11.70 1.80
C ILE A 164 -2.42 -11.69 1.33
N LEU A 165 -1.71 -10.59 1.55
CA LEU A 165 -0.30 -10.42 1.22
C LEU A 165 0.58 -11.50 1.87
N SER A 166 0.33 -11.84 3.13
CA SER A 166 1.05 -12.90 3.86
C SER A 166 0.89 -14.28 3.22
N HIS A 167 -0.29 -14.58 2.67
CA HIS A 167 -0.52 -15.84 1.95
C HIS A 167 0.09 -15.84 0.54
N LEU A 168 0.15 -14.69 -0.12
CA LEU A 168 0.73 -14.54 -1.45
C LEU A 168 2.27 -14.57 -1.43
N HIS A 169 2.89 -14.09 -0.35
CA HIS A 169 4.33 -13.94 -0.23
C HIS A 169 4.90 -14.62 1.03
N PRO A 170 4.77 -15.95 1.18
CA PRO A 170 5.27 -16.68 2.35
C PRO A 170 6.80 -16.61 2.53
N GLN A 171 7.54 -16.22 1.49
CA GLN A 171 8.99 -16.01 1.48
C GLN A 171 9.42 -14.60 1.92
N ALA A 172 8.48 -13.65 2.01
CA ALA A 172 8.74 -12.29 2.48
C ALA A 172 8.38 -12.15 3.96
N LYS A 173 9.04 -11.22 4.65
CA LYS A 173 8.67 -10.85 6.01
C LYS A 173 7.59 -9.77 5.93
N ILE A 174 6.35 -10.13 6.26
CA ILE A 174 5.20 -9.24 6.21
C ILE A 174 4.86 -8.72 7.61
N HIS A 175 4.79 -7.40 7.75
CA HIS A 175 4.32 -6.70 8.93
C HIS A 175 2.94 -6.10 8.63
N ILE A 176 1.91 -6.60 9.33
CA ILE A 176 0.54 -6.09 9.20
C ILE A 176 0.36 -4.93 10.20
N CYS A 177 1.03 -3.83 9.92
CA CYS A 177 1.02 -2.60 10.69
C CYS A 177 1.48 -1.41 9.82
N GLY A 178 1.43 -0.20 10.37
CA GLY A 178 1.94 0.98 9.66
C GLY A 178 3.47 1.00 9.56
N PHE A 179 4.00 1.63 8.52
CA PHE A 179 5.45 1.85 8.37
C PHE A 179 6.05 2.68 9.53
N GLU A 180 5.21 3.47 10.21
CA GLU A 180 5.59 4.18 11.43
C GLU A 180 6.04 3.24 12.57
N GLU A 181 5.59 1.99 12.58
CA GLU A 181 5.86 0.99 13.62
C GLU A 181 7.10 0.11 13.33
N ILE A 182 7.94 0.48 12.36
CA ILE A 182 9.19 -0.25 12.10
C ILE A 182 10.16 -0.12 13.30
N GLU A 183 10.01 -1.01 14.28
CA GLU A 183 10.82 -1.03 15.50
C GLU A 183 12.24 -1.56 15.23
N ASN A 184 13.23 -0.96 15.90
CA ASN A 184 14.54 -1.58 16.15
C ASN A 184 15.32 -2.08 14.92
N HIS A 185 15.08 -1.52 13.74
CA HIS A 185 16.02 -1.68 12.63
C HIS A 185 17.03 -0.55 12.71
N PRO A 186 18.35 -0.84 12.72
CA PRO A 186 19.33 0.23 12.64
C PRO A 186 19.01 1.02 11.37
N SER A 187 18.86 2.34 11.50
CA SER A 187 18.94 3.25 10.36
C SER A 187 20.12 2.82 9.50
N ASN A 188 20.02 3.02 8.18
CA ASN A 188 21.06 2.59 7.24
C ASN A 188 21.13 1.08 6.96
N ARG A 189 19.98 0.42 6.72
CA ARG A 189 19.92 -1.04 6.51
C ARG A 189 19.63 -1.49 5.09
N PHE A 190 18.74 -0.80 4.37
CA PHE A 190 18.18 -1.32 3.11
C PHE A 190 18.97 -0.87 1.89
N ASP A 191 19.14 -1.78 0.92
CA ASP A 191 19.79 -1.49 -0.36
C ASP A 191 18.84 -0.74 -1.30
N VAL A 192 17.58 -1.18 -1.33
CA VAL A 192 16.52 -0.60 -2.14
C VAL A 192 15.24 -0.50 -1.31
N ILE A 193 14.59 0.65 -1.37
CA ILE A 193 13.24 0.87 -0.87
C ILE A 193 12.38 1.32 -2.04
N SER A 194 11.32 0.59 -2.35
CA SER A 194 10.43 0.93 -3.47
C SER A 194 8.99 0.55 -3.20
N SER A 195 8.08 1.45 -3.52
CA SER A 195 6.64 1.34 -3.25
C SER A 195 5.86 2.38 -4.04
N ASN A 196 4.57 2.14 -4.20
CA ASN A 196 3.59 3.18 -4.40
C ASN A 196 3.09 3.64 -3.04
N ILE A 197 3.59 4.78 -2.57
CA ILE A 197 3.32 5.25 -1.20
C ILE A 197 1.92 5.88 -1.15
N PRO A 198 1.25 5.89 0.00
CA PRO A 198 -0.06 6.54 0.12
C PRO A 198 0.02 8.04 -0.20
N PHE A 199 -1.03 8.55 -0.86
CA PHE A 199 -1.11 9.95 -1.27
C PHE A 199 -1.97 10.77 -0.29
N GLY A 200 -1.63 12.04 -0.12
CA GLY A 200 -2.48 13.03 0.55
C GLY A 200 -1.86 13.73 1.75
N ASP A 201 -2.62 14.67 2.31
CA ASP A 201 -2.25 15.51 3.46
C ASP A 201 -2.75 14.88 4.76
N VAL A 202 -2.37 13.62 4.98
CA VAL A 202 -2.68 12.86 6.19
C VAL A 202 -1.47 12.90 7.11
N ALA A 203 -1.67 13.32 8.35
CA ALA A 203 -0.60 13.31 9.35
C ALA A 203 -0.31 11.89 9.82
N VAL A 204 0.97 11.58 10.01
CA VAL A 204 1.46 10.31 10.55
C VAL A 204 2.01 10.55 11.95
N PHE A 205 1.54 9.79 12.92
CA PHE A 205 2.08 9.84 14.27
C PHE A 205 3.24 8.85 14.40
N ASP A 206 4.45 9.38 14.36
CA ASP A 206 5.69 8.65 14.62
C ASP A 206 6.42 9.36 15.77
N THR A 207 6.77 8.62 16.82
CA THR A 207 7.41 9.18 18.02
C THR A 207 8.79 9.74 17.76
N ASP A 208 9.55 9.13 16.84
CA ASP A 208 10.91 9.56 16.52
C ASP A 208 10.87 10.87 15.73
N PHE A 209 9.92 10.98 14.79
CA PHE A 209 9.70 12.23 14.06
C PHE A 209 9.16 13.33 14.98
N SER A 210 8.24 13.01 15.89
CA SER A 210 7.65 13.97 16.82
C SER A 210 8.69 14.52 17.82
N ARG A 211 9.66 13.69 18.23
CA ARG A 211 10.72 14.05 19.19
C ARG A 211 12.03 14.46 18.52
N SER A 212 12.14 14.36 17.19
CA SER A 212 13.35 14.74 16.45
C SER A 212 13.73 16.18 16.76
N ASN A 213 15.02 16.47 16.82
CA ASN A 213 15.53 17.83 16.94
C ASN A 213 15.45 18.59 15.60
N GLU A 214 15.45 17.88 14.48
CA GLU A 214 15.33 18.46 13.15
C GLU A 214 13.89 18.92 12.87
N PRO A 215 13.66 20.23 12.59
CA PRO A 215 12.31 20.74 12.31
C PRO A 215 11.63 20.08 11.11
N VAL A 216 12.42 19.67 10.12
CA VAL A 216 11.92 19.07 8.88
C VAL A 216 11.26 17.71 9.10
N HIS A 217 11.79 16.85 9.99
CA HIS A 217 11.11 15.60 10.37
C HIS A 217 9.75 15.87 11.00
N ARG A 218 9.67 16.82 11.94
CA ARG A 218 8.39 17.23 12.57
C ARG A 218 7.41 17.83 11.56
N GLN A 219 7.90 18.47 10.51
CA GLN A 219 7.07 19.02 9.43
C GLN A 219 6.59 17.93 8.46
N ALA A 220 7.48 17.02 8.08
CA ALA A 220 7.19 15.95 7.13
C ALA A 220 6.09 15.02 7.63
N SER A 221 5.99 14.80 8.95
CA SER A 221 4.91 14.00 9.56
C SER A 221 3.50 14.58 9.37
N ARG A 222 3.35 15.82 8.88
CA ARG A 222 2.04 16.43 8.60
C ARG A 222 1.41 15.95 7.28
N ALA A 223 2.21 15.42 6.35
CA ALA A 223 1.74 14.90 5.09
C ALA A 223 2.42 13.55 4.80
N ILE A 224 1.61 12.50 4.66
CA ILE A 224 2.08 11.12 4.63
C ILE A 224 3.15 10.87 3.56
N HIS A 225 3.01 11.45 2.37
CA HIS A 225 3.99 11.30 1.30
C HIS A 225 5.36 11.88 1.67
N ASN A 226 5.40 13.06 2.31
CA ASN A 226 6.64 13.67 2.78
C ASN A 226 7.30 12.85 3.88
N TYR A 227 6.50 12.35 4.83
CA TYR A 227 6.96 11.44 5.87
C TYR A 227 7.63 10.18 5.31
N PHE A 228 6.99 9.54 4.32
CA PHE A 228 7.54 8.34 3.66
C PHE A 228 8.88 8.63 2.98
N PHE A 229 9.04 9.79 2.32
CA PHE A 229 10.34 10.16 1.71
C PHE A 229 11.45 10.32 2.75
N ILE A 230 11.24 11.12 3.80
CA ILE A 230 12.28 11.34 4.82
C ILE A 230 12.60 10.03 5.52
N LYS A 231 11.58 9.30 6.00
CA LYS A 231 11.80 8.02 6.70
C LYS A 231 12.43 6.97 5.78
N GLY A 232 12.06 6.94 4.50
CA GLY A 232 12.69 6.08 3.51
C GLY A 232 14.18 6.35 3.36
N VAL A 233 14.58 7.61 3.19
CA VAL A 233 16.01 7.99 3.13
C VAL A 233 16.72 7.65 4.43
N ASP A 234 16.12 7.87 5.60
CA ASP A 234 16.72 7.49 6.90
C ASP A 234 16.95 5.96 7.03
N MET A 235 16.09 5.14 6.40
CA MET A 235 16.18 3.67 6.44
C MET A 235 17.17 3.09 5.43
N LEU A 236 17.48 3.81 4.35
CA LEU A 236 18.47 3.40 3.35
C LEU A 236 19.88 3.42 3.91
N ARG A 237 20.69 2.42 3.55
CA ARG A 237 22.15 2.52 3.73
C ARG A 237 22.74 3.57 2.78
N GLU A 238 23.94 4.05 3.08
CA GLU A 238 24.72 4.91 2.18
C GLU A 238 24.82 4.27 0.78
N GLY A 239 24.59 5.07 -0.26
CA GLY A 239 24.51 4.62 -1.65
C GLY A 239 23.28 3.78 -2.02
N GLY A 240 22.38 3.50 -1.07
CA GLY A 240 21.12 2.80 -1.31
C GLY A 240 20.13 3.63 -2.13
N ILE A 241 19.16 2.96 -2.76
CA ILE A 241 18.23 3.57 -3.71
C ILE A 241 16.80 3.59 -3.18
N LEU A 242 16.17 4.76 -3.23
CA LEU A 242 14.76 4.94 -2.97
C LEU A 242 14.07 5.19 -4.30
N ALA A 243 13.03 4.43 -4.62
CA ALA A 243 12.25 4.59 -5.84
C ALA A 243 10.76 4.57 -5.49
N PHE A 244 10.14 5.75 -5.35
CA PHE A 244 8.74 5.88 -4.95
C PHE A 244 7.88 6.41 -6.08
N ILE A 245 6.72 5.76 -6.25
CA ILE A 245 5.57 6.37 -6.92
C ILE A 245 4.81 7.15 -5.85
N THR A 246 4.61 8.45 -6.08
CA THR A 246 4.05 9.39 -5.11
C THR A 246 3.06 10.35 -5.78
N SER A 247 2.29 11.09 -4.98
CA SER A 247 1.52 12.23 -5.47
C SER A 247 2.44 13.33 -5.99
N GLN A 248 1.90 14.16 -6.89
CA GLN A 248 2.58 15.36 -7.39
C GLN A 248 2.88 16.40 -6.31
N GLY A 249 2.25 16.28 -5.12
CA GLY A 249 2.41 17.20 -4.01
C GLY A 249 3.85 17.33 -3.51
N VAL A 250 4.66 16.28 -3.60
CA VAL A 250 6.08 16.32 -3.20
C VAL A 250 6.85 17.35 -4.06
N MET A 251 6.63 17.35 -5.36
CA MET A 251 7.32 18.23 -6.30
C MET A 251 6.67 19.61 -6.40
N ASP A 252 5.34 19.66 -6.39
CA ASP A 252 4.60 20.86 -6.78
C ASP A 252 4.19 21.73 -5.56
N SER A 253 4.05 21.14 -4.36
CA SER A 253 3.60 21.89 -3.19
C SER A 253 4.67 22.84 -2.66
N SER A 254 4.30 24.10 -2.41
CA SER A 254 5.17 25.05 -1.69
C SER A 254 5.43 24.62 -0.26
N THR A 255 4.49 23.94 0.40
CA THR A 255 4.66 23.47 1.79
C THR A 255 5.66 22.32 1.91
N ALA A 256 6.01 21.68 0.79
CA ALA A 256 7.00 20.60 0.71
C ALA A 256 8.43 21.12 0.42
N GLU A 257 8.64 22.43 0.27
CA GLU A 257 9.98 23.00 -0.01
C GLU A 257 11.05 22.57 1.01
N PRO A 258 10.84 22.66 2.35
CA PRO A 258 11.84 22.21 3.31
C PRO A 258 12.15 20.71 3.22
N VAL A 259 11.15 19.90 2.82
CA VAL A 259 11.34 18.46 2.61
C VAL A 259 12.20 18.23 1.38
N ARG A 260 11.96 18.93 0.27
CA ARG A 260 12.79 18.84 -0.94
C ARG A 260 14.23 19.28 -0.67
N GLU A 261 14.43 20.39 0.04
CA GLU A 261 15.78 20.84 0.42
C GLU A 261 16.51 19.78 1.25
N TRP A 262 15.84 19.21 2.25
CA TRP A 262 16.43 18.14 3.06
C TRP A 262 16.76 16.90 2.21
N LEU A 263 15.88 16.49 1.29
CA LEU A 263 16.14 15.37 0.40
C LEU A 263 17.36 15.63 -0.50
N MET A 264 17.51 16.84 -1.06
CA MET A 264 18.67 17.18 -1.91
C MET A 264 19.97 17.32 -1.12
N ASN A 265 19.90 17.62 0.17
CA ASN A 265 21.07 17.69 1.05
C ASN A 265 21.52 16.32 1.58
N ASN A 266 20.65 15.30 1.57
CA ASN A 266 20.93 13.96 2.12
C ASN A 266 20.92 12.85 1.05
N ALA A 267 20.52 13.16 -0.18
CA ALA A 267 20.45 12.21 -1.28
C ALA A 267 20.67 12.91 -2.63
N ASN A 268 21.25 12.17 -3.57
CA ASN A 268 21.34 12.57 -4.97
C ASN A 268 20.03 12.24 -5.69
N LEU A 269 19.50 13.20 -6.45
CA LEU A 269 18.41 12.93 -7.39
C LEU A 269 18.95 12.12 -8.57
N VAL A 270 18.47 10.88 -8.72
CA VAL A 270 18.84 10.00 -9.84
C VAL A 270 17.86 10.20 -11.01
N SER A 271 16.57 10.26 -10.71
CA SER A 271 15.52 10.46 -11.72
C SER A 271 14.24 11.02 -11.11
N ALA A 272 13.50 11.81 -11.90
CA ALA A 272 12.14 12.23 -11.60
C ALA A 272 11.31 12.17 -12.88
N VAL A 273 10.22 11.40 -12.87
CA VAL A 273 9.37 11.17 -14.04
C VAL A 273 7.92 11.42 -13.67
N ARG A 274 7.27 12.36 -14.36
CA ARG A 274 5.82 12.58 -14.24
C ARG A 274 5.07 11.51 -15.03
N LEU A 275 4.22 10.75 -14.36
CA LEU A 275 3.46 9.66 -14.96
C LEU A 275 2.16 10.18 -15.59
N PRO A 276 1.61 9.51 -16.62
CA PRO A 276 0.31 9.87 -17.18
C PRO A 276 -0.81 9.83 -16.13
N ASN A 277 -1.70 10.81 -16.14
CA ASN A 277 -2.81 10.88 -15.17
C ASN A 277 -3.75 9.66 -15.22
N ASN A 278 -3.84 8.97 -16.36
CA ASN A 278 -4.69 7.81 -16.53
C ASN A 278 -4.05 6.48 -16.06
N LEU A 279 -2.89 6.54 -15.39
CA LEU A 279 -2.17 5.34 -14.96
C LEU A 279 -3.00 4.43 -14.04
N PHE A 280 -3.87 5.03 -13.21
CA PHE A 280 -4.68 4.33 -12.22
C PHE A 280 -6.17 4.23 -12.59
N THR A 281 -6.55 4.64 -13.81
CA THR A 281 -7.97 4.65 -14.22
C THR A 281 -8.53 3.23 -14.26
N ASP A 282 -7.80 2.28 -14.85
CA ASP A 282 -8.27 0.90 -15.02
C ASP A 282 -8.24 0.09 -13.71
N THR A 283 -7.29 0.40 -12.80
CA THR A 283 -7.09 -0.37 -11.56
C THR A 283 -7.81 0.23 -10.35
N ALA A 284 -7.95 1.56 -10.29
CA ALA A 284 -8.48 2.27 -9.13
C ALA A 284 -9.58 3.30 -9.47
N GLY A 285 -9.93 3.48 -10.75
CA GLY A 285 -11.02 4.38 -11.16
C GLY A 285 -10.73 5.87 -10.90
N THR A 286 -9.46 6.26 -10.88
CA THR A 286 -9.03 7.65 -10.62
C THR A 286 -8.01 8.13 -11.65
N GLU A 287 -7.98 9.45 -11.89
CA GLU A 287 -7.03 10.13 -12.79
C GLU A 287 -6.05 11.03 -12.03
N VAL A 288 -5.69 10.65 -10.79
CA VAL A 288 -4.77 11.42 -9.96
C VAL A 288 -3.37 11.41 -10.59
N GLY A 289 -2.82 12.61 -10.77
CA GLY A 289 -1.45 12.78 -11.23
C GLY A 289 -0.45 12.21 -10.23
N SER A 290 0.57 11.51 -10.74
CA SER A 290 1.60 10.87 -9.94
C SER A 290 2.98 11.04 -10.55
N ASP A 291 4.00 10.91 -9.70
CA ASP A 291 5.40 11.02 -10.08
C ASP A 291 6.16 9.78 -9.59
N LEU A 292 7.10 9.29 -10.38
CA LEU A 292 8.15 8.37 -9.95
C LEU A 292 9.40 9.18 -9.62
N ILE A 293 9.84 9.14 -8.36
CA ILE A 293 11.06 9.82 -7.90
C ILE A 293 12.06 8.76 -7.45
N VAL A 294 13.28 8.84 -7.98
CA VAL A 294 14.40 7.97 -7.65
C VAL A 294 15.53 8.77 -7.03
N LEU A 295 15.89 8.43 -5.79
CA LEU A 295 16.95 9.06 -5.01
C LEU A 295 18.01 8.02 -4.66
N GLN A 296 19.27 8.45 -4.57
CA GLN A 296 20.36 7.67 -4.01
C GLN A 296 20.87 8.35 -2.74
N LYS A 297 20.82 7.66 -1.60
CA LYS A 297 21.35 8.20 -0.34
C LYS A 297 22.85 8.49 -0.47
N GLN A 298 23.27 9.67 -0.02
CA GLN A 298 24.68 10.06 0.08
C GLN A 298 25.35 9.38 1.26
#